data_AF-A0A8S1HYP6-F1
#
_entry.id   AF-A0A8S1HYP6-F1
#
_cell.length_a   1.000
_cell.length_b   1.000
_cell.length_c   1.000
_cell.angle_alpha   90.00
_cell.angle_beta   90.00
_cell.angle_gamma   90.00
#
_symmetry.space_group_name_H-M   'P 1'
#
loop_
_entity.id
_entity.type
_entity.pdbx_description
1 polymer ?
#
loop_
_entity_poly.entity_id
_entity_poly.type
_entity_poly.pdbx_seq_one_letter_code
_entity_poly.pdbx_strand_id
1 'polypeptide(L)'
;MFHSSHPQSLHTSVSRTINLLNTGSADNVMKKIALYPPPGDNSVPKPKDEDMEDEDEVTNCVECAAMAPSHPWFAVGRNDGSLCVYEVDSTTPRSIFHAPEGQAIVKVVWSMEGNAPYITCGSIDGTVRVFDARDSSLVKELGNGGDEVLDLLVLQSNPLRIMTAGSAGIVRIFDLDSF
;
A
#
# COMPACT_ATOMS: atom_id res chain seq x y z
N MET A 1 10.18 32.34 2.04
CA MET A 1 9.08 31.55 1.46
C MET A 1 9.53 30.09 1.51
N PHE A 2 9.22 29.38 2.59
CA PHE A 2 9.65 27.98 2.75
C PHE A 2 8.78 27.10 1.86
N HIS A 3 9.35 26.51 0.82
CA HIS A 3 8.68 25.46 0.07
C HIS A 3 8.64 24.22 0.97
N SER A 4 7.44 23.72 1.27
CA SER A 4 7.24 22.41 1.87
C SER A 4 7.84 21.37 0.91
N SER A 5 8.97 20.79 1.30
CA SER A 5 9.63 19.72 0.56
C SER A 5 8.79 18.46 0.74
N HIS A 6 8.16 17.99 -0.35
CA HIS A 6 7.42 16.73 -0.34
C HIS A 6 8.42 15.57 -0.35
N PRO A 7 8.21 14.51 0.44
CA PRO A 7 9.09 13.35 0.40
C PRO A 7 9.15 12.80 -1.03
N GLN A 8 10.34 12.40 -1.46
CA GLN A 8 10.59 11.94 -2.83
C GLN A 8 10.76 10.42 -2.92
N SER A 9 10.98 9.76 -1.78
CA SER A 9 11.25 8.33 -1.75
C SER A 9 10.80 7.69 -0.45
N LEU A 10 10.46 6.41 -0.56
CA LEU A 10 10.01 5.57 0.52
C LEU A 10 10.86 4.31 0.53
N HIS A 11 11.35 3.92 1.70
CA HIS A 11 12.07 2.66 1.86
C HIS A 11 11.46 1.87 3.02
N THR A 12 11.10 0.61 2.73
CA THR A 12 10.63 -0.33 3.73
C THR A 12 11.82 -0.99 4.39
N SER A 13 11.79 -1.19 5.70
CA SER A 13 12.82 -1.96 6.42
C SER A 13 12.22 -3.24 6.96
N VAL A 14 13.04 -4.27 7.06
CA VAL A 14 12.72 -5.56 7.70
C VAL A 14 12.18 -5.36 9.11
N SER A 15 12.55 -4.26 9.79
CA SER A 15 12.09 -3.91 11.14
C SER A 15 10.68 -3.25 11.19
N ARG A 16 9.73 -3.67 10.36
CA ARG A 16 8.29 -3.28 10.44
C ARG A 16 8.05 -1.75 10.42
N THR A 17 8.98 -1.02 9.82
CA THR A 17 9.00 0.45 9.81
C THR A 17 9.12 0.93 8.37
N ILE A 18 8.34 1.96 8.03
CA ILE A 18 8.55 2.71 6.81
C ILE A 18 9.35 3.97 7.14
N ASN A 19 10.45 4.13 6.41
CA ASN A 19 11.21 5.37 6.47
C ASN A 19 10.85 6.21 5.24
N LEU A 20 10.35 7.40 5.50
CA LEU A 20 10.18 8.44 4.51
C LEU A 20 11.49 9.21 4.42
N LEU A 21 12.13 9.16 3.25
CA LEU A 21 13.32 9.94 2.98
C LEU A 21 12.93 11.13 2.11
N ASN A 22 13.15 12.33 2.65
CA ASN A 22 12.98 13.57 1.91
C ASN A 22 14.34 14.05 1.43
N THR A 23 14.70 13.71 0.20
CA THR A 23 15.96 14.12 -0.43
C THR A 23 15.93 15.55 -0.99
N GLY A 24 14.76 16.22 -0.95
CA GLY A 24 14.56 17.57 -1.47
C GLY A 24 14.66 18.69 -0.42
N SER A 25 15.01 18.35 0.82
CA SER A 25 15.02 19.29 1.94
C SER A 25 16.45 19.57 2.40
N ALA A 26 16.82 20.85 2.52
CA ALA A 26 18.16 21.28 2.96
C ALA A 26 18.51 20.84 4.40
N ASP A 27 17.54 20.29 5.12
CA ASP A 27 17.67 19.80 6.49
C ASP A 27 18.04 18.31 6.59
N ASN A 28 18.14 17.57 5.47
CA ASN A 28 18.45 16.12 5.43
C ASN A 28 17.56 15.28 6.37
N VAL A 29 16.31 15.73 6.63
CA VAL A 29 15.47 15.07 7.63
C VAL A 29 14.88 13.78 7.06
N MET A 30 15.29 12.65 7.65
CA MET A 30 14.65 11.36 7.49
C MET A 30 13.50 11.27 8.49
N LYS A 31 12.27 11.07 8.01
CA LYS A 31 11.11 10.87 8.88
C LYS A 31 10.81 9.38 8.97
N LYS A 32 10.91 8.84 10.18
CA LYS A 32 10.57 7.44 10.46
C LYS A 32 9.10 7.35 10.87
N ILE A 33 8.31 6.54 10.17
CA ILE A 33 6.94 6.20 10.58
C ILE A 33 6.92 4.72 10.95
N ALA A 34 6.74 4.46 12.25
CA ALA A 34 6.46 3.12 12.74
C ALA A 34 5.01 2.75 12.41
N LEU A 35 4.80 1.60 11.77
CA LEU A 35 3.47 1.15 11.31
C LEU A 35 2.94 -0.05 12.11
N TYR A 36 3.60 -0.37 13.22
CA TYR A 36 3.25 -1.47 14.11
C TYR A 36 2.78 -0.93 15.48
N PRO A 37 1.70 -1.49 16.06
CA PRO A 37 0.84 -2.56 15.53
C PRO A 37 -0.04 -2.10 14.35
N PRO A 38 -0.66 -3.03 13.60
CA PRO A 38 -1.70 -2.68 12.64
C PRO A 38 -2.73 -1.77 13.34
N PRO A 39 -3.03 -0.59 12.78
CA PRO A 39 -4.06 0.26 13.34
C PRO A 39 -5.40 -0.46 13.28
N GLY A 40 -6.10 -0.56 14.42
CA GLY A 40 -7.40 -1.24 14.53
C GLY A 40 -7.35 -2.66 15.11
N ASP A 41 -6.19 -3.26 15.30
CA ASP A 41 -6.09 -4.54 16.01
C ASP A 41 -5.94 -4.34 17.53
N ASN A 42 -7.07 -4.29 18.23
CA ASN A 42 -7.14 -4.30 19.70
C ASN A 42 -7.10 -5.73 20.27
N SER A 43 -6.99 -6.77 19.44
CA SER A 43 -6.97 -8.15 19.90
C SER A 43 -5.61 -8.59 20.43
N VAL A 44 -4.54 -7.86 20.10
CA VAL A 44 -3.21 -8.06 20.67
C VAL A 44 -3.18 -7.46 22.09
N PRO A 45 -3.05 -8.28 23.14
CA PRO A 45 -2.87 -7.76 24.50
C PRO A 45 -1.59 -6.93 24.53
N LYS A 46 -1.63 -5.72 25.13
CA LYS A 46 -0.39 -5.03 25.49
C LYS A 46 0.44 -5.98 26.35
N PRO A 47 1.72 -6.23 26.00
CA PRO A 47 2.55 -7.16 26.77
C PRO A 47 2.55 -6.67 28.22
N LYS A 48 2.08 -7.54 29.11
CA LYS A 48 2.29 -7.40 30.54
C LYS A 48 3.68 -7.92 30.80
N ASP A 49 4.42 -7.17 31.60
CA ASP A 49 5.84 -7.30 31.83
C ASP A 49 6.30 -8.75 32.09
N GLU A 50 7.49 -9.02 31.55
CA GLU A 50 8.48 -10.04 31.93
C GLU A 50 8.16 -11.52 31.63
N ASP A 51 9.04 -12.11 30.81
CA ASP A 51 9.23 -13.54 30.54
C ASP A 51 8.20 -14.25 29.63
N MET A 52 8.33 -14.05 28.30
CA MET A 52 7.75 -14.97 27.31
C MET A 52 8.74 -15.20 26.16
N GLU A 53 9.07 -16.46 25.94
CA GLU A 53 9.86 -16.96 24.82
C GLU A 53 9.11 -16.72 23.49
N ASP A 54 9.88 -16.46 22.42
CA ASP A 54 9.45 -16.07 21.08
C ASP A 54 8.48 -17.08 20.39
N GLU A 55 7.21 -17.14 20.81
CA GLU A 55 6.16 -17.90 20.11
C GLU A 55 5.35 -16.98 19.18
N ASP A 56 5.80 -16.90 17.94
CA ASP A 56 5.06 -16.55 16.71
C ASP A 56 4.01 -15.42 16.84
N GLU A 57 4.49 -14.22 17.16
CA GLU A 57 3.75 -12.96 17.01
C GLU A 57 3.42 -12.77 15.52
N VAL A 58 2.13 -12.93 15.14
CA VAL A 58 1.61 -12.86 13.75
C VAL A 58 2.36 -11.82 12.92
N THR A 59 3.19 -12.33 12.01
CA THR A 59 4.22 -11.57 11.29
C THR A 59 3.62 -10.70 10.19
N ASN A 60 3.04 -9.55 10.55
CA ASN A 60 2.48 -8.61 9.57
C ASN A 60 3.60 -7.72 8.99
N CYS A 61 4.25 -8.20 7.95
CA CYS A 61 5.34 -7.56 7.22
C CYS A 61 4.82 -6.59 6.15
N VAL A 62 5.60 -5.54 5.89
CA VAL A 62 5.33 -4.62 4.76
C VAL A 62 5.96 -5.21 3.50
N GLU A 63 5.13 -5.51 2.51
CA GLU A 63 5.56 -6.07 1.22
C GLU A 63 5.81 -4.96 0.20
N CYS A 64 4.96 -3.94 0.21
CA CYS A 64 5.06 -2.85 -0.73
C CYS A 64 4.55 -1.55 -0.13
N ALA A 65 5.04 -0.44 -0.67
CA ALA A 65 4.48 0.86 -0.38
C ALA A 65 4.84 1.87 -1.48
N ALA A 66 3.98 2.87 -1.65
CA ALA A 66 4.11 3.84 -2.72
C ALA A 66 3.57 5.21 -2.28
N MET A 67 4.20 6.28 -2.76
CA MET A 67 3.75 7.64 -2.52
C MET A 67 2.68 8.05 -3.54
N ALA A 68 1.70 8.82 -3.07
CA ALA A 68 0.74 9.46 -3.96
C ALA A 68 1.46 10.54 -4.80
N PRO A 69 1.10 10.72 -6.08
CA PRO A 69 1.80 11.64 -6.98
C PRO A 69 1.50 13.12 -6.70
N SER A 70 0.33 13.43 -6.12
CA SER A 70 -0.18 14.81 -5.99
C SER A 70 -0.66 15.17 -4.58
N HIS A 71 -0.67 14.21 -3.66
CA HIS A 71 -1.11 14.39 -2.28
C HIS A 71 0.03 13.99 -1.34
N PRO A 72 0.13 14.57 -0.13
CA PRO A 72 1.12 14.17 0.88
C PRO A 72 0.70 12.85 1.56
N TRP A 73 0.37 11.85 0.75
CA TRP A 73 -0.12 10.55 1.17
C TRP A 73 0.82 9.44 0.69
N PHE A 74 0.76 8.31 1.37
CA PHE A 74 1.39 7.08 0.91
C PHE A 74 0.52 5.89 1.29
N ALA A 75 0.63 4.83 0.50
CA ALA A 75 -0.09 3.58 0.71
C ALA A 75 0.90 2.47 1.04
N VAL A 76 0.45 1.51 1.85
CA VAL A 76 1.23 0.39 2.37
C VAL A 76 0.44 -0.89 2.22
N GLY A 77 0.96 -1.83 1.43
CA GLY A 77 0.44 -3.19 1.33
C GLY A 77 1.25 -4.14 2.21
N ARG A 78 0.55 -5.05 2.89
CA ARG A 78 1.14 -6.01 3.81
C ARG A 78 0.86 -7.46 3.39
N ASN A 79 1.61 -8.38 3.98
CA ASN A 79 1.44 -9.82 3.74
C ASN A 79 0.15 -10.42 4.33
N ASP A 80 -0.50 -9.73 5.28
CA ASP A 80 -1.80 -10.09 5.86
C ASP A 80 -3.01 -9.63 5.02
N GLY A 81 -2.76 -9.08 3.84
CA GLY A 81 -3.81 -8.55 2.97
C GLY A 81 -4.36 -7.18 3.38
N SER A 82 -3.72 -6.51 4.34
CA SER A 82 -4.10 -5.13 4.68
C SER A 82 -3.46 -4.11 3.74
N LEU A 83 -4.29 -3.15 3.31
CA LEU A 83 -3.88 -1.94 2.59
C LEU A 83 -4.17 -0.74 3.49
N CYS A 84 -3.13 -0.03 3.92
CA CYS A 84 -3.27 1.18 4.73
C CYS A 84 -2.87 2.41 3.92
N VAL A 85 -3.65 3.49 4.01
CA VAL A 85 -3.29 4.80 3.48
C VAL A 85 -2.99 5.74 4.62
N TYR A 86 -1.88 6.47 4.53
CA TYR A 86 -1.43 7.42 5.53
C TYR A 86 -1.22 8.79 4.92
N GLU A 87 -1.34 9.81 5.75
CA GLU A 87 -0.75 11.11 5.47
C GLU A 87 0.68 11.14 6.00
N VAL A 88 1.60 11.78 5.29
CA VAL A 88 3.03 11.90 5.66
C VAL A 88 3.21 12.44 7.07
N ASP A 89 2.30 13.30 7.53
CA ASP A 89 2.35 13.93 8.85
C ASP A 89 1.54 13.23 9.94
N SER A 90 0.87 12.13 9.61
CA SER A 90 0.08 11.34 10.54
C SER A 90 0.72 9.98 10.81
N THR A 91 0.69 9.55 12.07
CA THR A 91 0.99 8.16 12.47
C THR A 91 -0.25 7.27 12.43
N THR A 92 -1.45 7.88 12.35
CA THR A 92 -2.72 7.16 12.23
C THR A 92 -3.10 7.08 10.75
N PRO A 93 -3.51 5.90 10.23
CA PRO A 93 -3.96 5.81 8.86
C PRO A 93 -5.19 6.65 8.65
N ARG A 94 -5.26 7.18 7.45
CA ARG A 94 -6.46 7.77 6.89
C ARG A 94 -7.49 6.70 6.54
N SER A 95 -7.02 5.52 6.11
CA SER A 95 -7.89 4.37 5.87
C SER A 95 -7.16 3.04 5.92
N ILE A 96 -7.94 1.99 6.12
CA ILE A 96 -7.49 0.60 6.20
C ILE A 96 -8.51 -0.26 5.46
N PHE A 97 -8.01 -1.07 4.54
CA PHE A 97 -8.74 -2.14 3.91
C PHE A 97 -8.13 -3.48 4.34
N HIS A 98 -8.97 -4.48 4.59
CA HIS A 98 -8.57 -5.85 4.88
C HIS A 98 -9.17 -6.77 3.82
N ALA A 99 -8.32 -7.51 3.11
CA ALA A 99 -8.78 -8.51 2.16
C ALA A 99 -9.57 -9.63 2.89
N PRO A 100 -10.69 -10.14 2.33
CA PRO A 100 -11.50 -11.17 2.98
C PRO A 100 -10.75 -12.44 3.37
N GLU A 101 -9.77 -12.85 2.57
CA GLU A 101 -8.97 -14.08 2.78
C GLU A 101 -7.55 -13.81 3.31
N GLY A 102 -7.25 -12.56 3.71
CA GLY A 102 -5.99 -12.20 4.38
C GLY A 102 -4.72 -12.49 3.57
N GLN A 103 -4.80 -12.41 2.23
CA GLN A 103 -3.70 -12.76 1.34
C GLN A 103 -2.83 -11.56 0.98
N ALA A 104 -1.52 -11.77 0.87
CA ALA A 104 -0.51 -10.73 0.71
C ALA A 104 -0.76 -9.77 -0.46
N ILE A 105 -0.70 -8.47 -0.16
CA ILE A 105 -0.65 -7.42 -1.17
C ILE A 105 0.79 -7.24 -1.63
N VAL A 106 1.11 -7.74 -2.81
CA VAL A 106 2.47 -7.74 -3.36
C VAL A 106 2.90 -6.39 -3.89
N LYS A 107 1.95 -5.59 -4.37
CA LYS A 107 2.24 -4.31 -4.99
C LYS A 107 1.08 -3.35 -4.91
N VAL A 108 1.43 -2.07 -4.81
CA VAL A 108 0.52 -0.94 -4.79
C VAL A 108 1.04 0.10 -5.78
N VAL A 109 0.16 0.60 -6.64
CA VAL A 109 0.46 1.64 -7.63
C VAL A 109 -0.61 2.73 -7.54
N TRP A 110 -0.15 3.98 -7.46
CA TRP A 110 -1.02 5.14 -7.52
C TRP A 110 -1.26 5.56 -8.97
N SER A 111 -2.49 6.00 -9.24
CA SER A 111 -2.84 6.63 -10.51
C SER A 111 -3.74 7.84 -10.29
N MET A 112 -3.83 8.71 -11.29
CA MET A 112 -4.71 9.87 -11.29
C MET A 112 -5.69 9.74 -12.45
N GLU A 113 -6.97 9.96 -12.18
CA GLU A 113 -7.95 10.24 -13.23
C GLU A 113 -8.41 11.69 -13.07
N GLY A 114 -7.95 12.55 -13.98
CA GLY A 114 -8.00 13.99 -13.77
C GLY A 114 -7.28 14.36 -12.46
N ASN A 115 -8.04 14.87 -11.49
CA ASN A 115 -7.55 15.24 -10.15
C ASN A 115 -7.86 14.19 -9.07
N ALA A 116 -8.57 13.11 -9.39
CA ALA A 116 -8.94 12.08 -8.44
C ALA A 116 -7.80 11.04 -8.30
N PRO A 117 -7.27 10.81 -7.08
CA PRO A 117 -6.27 9.79 -6.84
C PRO A 117 -6.90 8.41 -6.65
N TYR A 118 -6.38 7.42 -7.35
CA TYR A 118 -6.76 6.00 -7.21
C TYR A 118 -5.56 5.18 -6.78
N ILE A 119 -5.85 4.10 -6.06
CA ILE A 119 -4.87 3.07 -5.69
C ILE A 119 -5.26 1.78 -6.38
N THR A 120 -4.34 1.20 -7.14
CA THR A 120 -4.46 -0.17 -7.62
C THR A 120 -3.53 -1.06 -6.82
N CYS A 121 -4.03 -2.15 -6.27
CA CYS A 121 -3.21 -3.16 -5.61
C CYS A 121 -3.47 -4.56 -6.19
N GLY A 122 -2.43 -5.39 -6.15
CA GLY A 122 -2.45 -6.77 -6.61
C GLY A 122 -2.10 -7.68 -5.47
N SER A 123 -2.76 -8.84 -5.42
CA SER A 123 -2.63 -9.81 -4.33
C SER A 123 -2.34 -11.21 -4.86
N ILE A 124 -1.72 -12.02 -4.01
CA ILE A 124 -1.49 -13.45 -4.27
C ILE A 124 -2.81 -14.25 -4.32
N ASP A 125 -3.94 -13.68 -3.84
CA ASP A 125 -5.28 -14.26 -4.05
C ASP A 125 -5.72 -14.23 -5.53
N GLY A 126 -4.90 -13.69 -6.41
CA GLY A 126 -5.18 -13.57 -7.83
C GLY A 126 -6.19 -12.47 -8.15
N THR A 127 -6.40 -11.53 -7.24
CA THR A 127 -7.24 -10.36 -7.45
C THR A 127 -6.41 -9.10 -7.63
N VAL A 128 -6.95 -8.18 -8.43
CA VAL A 128 -6.54 -6.79 -8.51
C VAL A 128 -7.68 -5.94 -8.00
N ARG A 129 -7.40 -5.06 -7.05
CA ARG A 129 -8.40 -4.17 -6.46
C ARG A 129 -8.03 -2.72 -6.76
N VAL A 130 -9.03 -1.93 -7.09
CA VAL A 130 -8.90 -0.49 -7.36
C VAL A 130 -9.75 0.28 -6.37
N PHE A 131 -9.15 1.25 -5.70
CA PHE A 131 -9.79 2.08 -4.70
C PHE A 131 -9.77 3.54 -5.10
N ASP A 132 -10.87 4.25 -4.85
CA ASP A 132 -10.82 5.71 -4.79
C ASP A 132 -10.12 6.09 -3.49
N ALA A 133 -8.97 6.73 -3.60
CA ALA A 133 -8.18 7.03 -2.43
C ALA A 133 -8.82 8.15 -1.58
N ARG A 134 -9.84 8.88 -2.04
CA ARG A 134 -10.50 10.00 -1.33
C ARG A 134 -11.45 9.54 -0.22
N ASP A 135 -12.14 8.43 -0.44
CA ASP A 135 -13.09 7.85 0.52
C ASP A 135 -12.78 6.38 0.84
N SER A 136 -11.77 5.80 0.19
CA SER A 136 -11.34 4.41 0.34
C SER A 136 -12.39 3.39 -0.10
N SER A 137 -13.31 3.80 -0.98
CA SER A 137 -14.25 2.90 -1.60
C SER A 137 -13.55 1.96 -2.58
N LEU A 138 -13.92 0.68 -2.55
CA LEU A 138 -13.52 -0.29 -3.57
C LEU A 138 -14.33 -0.03 -4.83
N VAL A 139 -13.66 0.41 -5.89
CA VAL A 139 -14.28 0.81 -7.16
C VAL A 139 -14.36 -0.37 -8.11
N LYS A 140 -13.29 -1.18 -8.20
CA LYS A 140 -13.27 -2.41 -8.99
C LYS A 140 -12.50 -3.52 -8.29
N GLU A 141 -12.94 -4.75 -8.53
CA GLU A 141 -12.22 -5.98 -8.24
C GLU A 141 -12.16 -6.81 -9.52
N LEU A 142 -10.96 -7.18 -9.94
CA LEU A 142 -10.69 -7.89 -11.19
C LEU A 142 -9.98 -9.20 -10.86
N GLY A 143 -10.43 -10.30 -11.47
CA GLY A 143 -9.74 -11.58 -11.38
C GLY A 143 -8.59 -11.67 -12.38
N ASN A 144 -7.41 -12.07 -11.92
CA ASN A 144 -6.24 -12.38 -12.74
C ASN A 144 -6.33 -13.79 -13.35
N GLY A 145 -7.54 -14.24 -13.72
CA GLY A 145 -7.79 -15.55 -14.32
C GLY A 145 -7.38 -16.74 -13.46
N GLY A 146 -7.45 -16.60 -12.13
CA GLY A 146 -7.05 -17.62 -11.15
C GLY A 146 -5.54 -17.75 -10.92
N ASP A 147 -4.73 -16.92 -11.59
CA ASP A 147 -3.29 -16.82 -11.34
C ASP A 147 -3.02 -15.74 -10.30
N GLU A 148 -2.06 -15.96 -9.43
CA GLU A 148 -1.60 -14.97 -8.46
C GLU A 148 -1.08 -13.70 -9.17
N VAL A 149 -1.21 -12.53 -8.52
CA VAL A 149 -0.55 -11.31 -9.00
C VAL A 149 0.79 -11.21 -8.30
N LEU A 150 1.89 -11.26 -9.04
CA LEU A 150 3.25 -11.08 -8.52
C LEU A 150 3.83 -9.71 -8.88
N ASP A 151 3.40 -9.12 -9.98
CA ASP A 151 3.73 -7.75 -10.35
C ASP A 151 2.54 -7.08 -11.05
N LEU A 152 2.47 -5.76 -10.93
CA LEU A 152 1.44 -4.95 -11.58
C LEU A 152 1.96 -3.57 -11.98
N LEU A 153 1.40 -3.06 -13.08
CA LEU A 153 1.62 -1.70 -13.56
C LEU A 153 0.29 -1.05 -13.92
N VAL A 154 0.22 0.26 -13.69
CA VAL A 154 -0.88 1.09 -14.19
C VAL A 154 -0.33 2.00 -15.28
N LEU A 155 -0.81 1.82 -16.50
CA LEU A 155 -0.54 2.71 -17.61
C LEU A 155 -1.55 3.85 -17.58
N GLN A 156 -1.06 5.08 -17.39
CA GLN A 156 -1.87 6.30 -17.55
C GLN A 156 -2.15 6.59 -19.03
N SER A 157 -2.84 5.67 -19.68
CA SER A 157 -3.41 5.81 -21.01
C SER A 157 -4.88 6.28 -20.93
N ASN A 158 -5.48 6.55 -22.08
CA ASN A 158 -6.93 6.75 -22.20
C ASN A 158 -7.49 5.69 -23.16
N PRO A 159 -8.21 4.65 -22.67
CA PRO A 159 -8.56 4.41 -21.27
C PRO A 159 -7.35 4.01 -20.41
N LEU A 160 -7.48 4.14 -19.08
CA LEU A 160 -6.44 3.72 -18.15
C LEU A 160 -6.31 2.20 -18.20
N ARG A 161 -5.09 1.66 -18.16
CA ARG A 161 -4.86 0.22 -18.29
C ARG A 161 -4.10 -0.33 -17.10
N ILE A 162 -4.50 -1.51 -16.63
CA ILE A 162 -3.74 -2.30 -15.67
C ILE A 162 -3.08 -3.46 -16.40
N MET A 163 -1.79 -3.67 -16.15
CA MET A 163 -1.08 -4.87 -16.56
C MET A 163 -0.71 -5.69 -15.33
N THR A 164 -0.95 -7.00 -15.37
CA THR A 164 -0.56 -7.94 -14.31
C THR A 164 0.37 -9.01 -14.86
N ALA A 165 1.25 -9.51 -14.00
CA ALA A 165 2.05 -10.70 -14.26
C ALA A 165 1.99 -11.64 -13.03
N GLY A 166 1.91 -12.94 -13.31
CA GLY A 166 1.87 -14.01 -12.31
C GLY A 166 2.73 -15.20 -12.72
N SER A 167 2.68 -16.28 -11.94
CA SER A 167 3.50 -17.48 -12.17
C SER A 167 3.08 -18.28 -13.41
N ALA A 168 1.87 -18.10 -13.93
CA ALA A 168 1.43 -18.80 -15.14
C ALA A 168 2.14 -18.31 -16.42
N GLY A 169 2.99 -17.27 -16.33
CA GLY A 169 3.70 -16.70 -17.47
C GLY A 169 2.78 -15.93 -18.43
N ILE A 170 1.55 -15.62 -18.00
CA ILE A 170 0.56 -14.86 -18.75
C ILE A 170 0.55 -13.42 -18.22
N VAL A 171 0.80 -12.46 -19.11
CA VAL A 171 0.52 -11.05 -18.82
C VAL A 171 -0.93 -10.75 -19.20
N ARG A 172 -1.72 -10.22 -18.27
CA ARG A 172 -3.08 -9.77 -18.56
C ARG A 172 -3.13 -8.26 -18.58
N ILE A 173 -3.99 -7.73 -19.44
CA ILE A 173 -4.22 -6.30 -19.61
C ILE A 173 -5.72 -6.05 -19.41
N PHE A 174 -6.06 -5.13 -18.53
CA PHE A 174 -7.41 -4.72 -18.24
C PHE A 174 -7.59 -3.27 -18.67
N ASP A 175 -8.55 -3.00 -19.53
CA ASP A 175 -9.02 -1.64 -19.79
C ASP A 175 -9.93 -1.21 -18.63
N LEU A 176 -9.60 -0.08 -18.02
CA LEU A 176 -10.44 0.58 -17.05
C LEU A 176 -11.10 1.77 -17.72
N ASP A 177 -12.41 1.64 -17.94
CA ASP A 177 -13.26 2.79 -18.21
C ASP A 177 -13.09 3.83 -17.09
N SER A 178 -13.29 5.09 -17.44
CA SER A 178 -13.33 6.20 -16.49
C SER A 178 -14.23 5.89 -15.29
N PHE A 179 -13.78 6.24 -14.09
CA PHE A 179 -14.43 5.92 -12.81
C PHE A 179 -15.53 6.90 -12.41
#